data_AF-A0A495KPH1-F1
#
_entry.id   AF-A0A495KPH1-F1
#
_cell.length_a   1.000
_cell.length_b   1.000
_cell.length_c   1.000
_cell.angle_alpha   90.00
_cell.angle_beta   90.00
_cell.angle_gamma   90.00
#
_symmetry.space_group_name_H-M   'P 1'
#
loop_
_entity.id
_entity.type
_entity.pdbx_description
1 polymer ?
#
loop_
_entity_poly.entity_id
_entity_poly.type
_entity_poly.pdbx_seq_one_letter_code
_entity_poly.pdbx_strand_id
1 'polypeptide(L)'
;MGLFNNREKKLIEELHQKSESHHKEISKEIEDLLEDLTTEYDENQEVVSEFSYFVEELQTKLSPEDAQRLQDFTSRLTKVKRCAKKGVEAMRELARDQRKISRETSLEYQEYYYMR
;
A
#
# COMPACT_ATOMS: atom_id res chain seq x y z
N MET A 1 -19.49 9.49 -41.10
CA MET A 1 -20.59 8.57 -40.73
C MET A 1 -20.29 7.16 -41.23
N GLY A 2 -19.27 6.48 -40.70
CA GLY A 2 -18.94 5.15 -41.20
C GLY A 2 -18.00 4.35 -40.29
N LEU A 3 -18.30 3.05 -40.23
CA LEU A 3 -17.38 1.93 -40.05
C LEU A 3 -16.87 1.67 -38.63
N PHE A 4 -17.78 1.29 -37.72
CA PHE A 4 -17.45 0.20 -36.81
C PHE A 4 -18.42 -0.93 -37.07
N ASN A 5 -17.91 -2.10 -37.42
CA ASN A 5 -18.74 -3.29 -37.63
C ASN A 5 -19.26 -3.76 -36.26
N ASN A 6 -20.45 -4.36 -36.18
CA ASN A 6 -21.05 -4.80 -34.89
C ASN A 6 -20.09 -5.68 -34.05
N ARG A 7 -19.14 -6.35 -34.72
CA ARG A 7 -18.07 -7.13 -34.10
C ARG A 7 -17.08 -6.28 -33.30
N GLU A 8 -16.69 -5.12 -33.80
CA GLU A 8 -15.72 -4.23 -33.13
C GLU A 8 -16.33 -3.57 -31.89
N LYS A 9 -17.62 -3.20 -31.95
CA LYS A 9 -18.34 -2.72 -30.76
C LYS A 9 -18.37 -3.76 -29.64
N LYS A 10 -18.72 -5.00 -29.97
CA LYS A 10 -18.70 -6.12 -29.01
C LYS A 10 -17.30 -6.34 -28.42
N LEU A 11 -16.27 -6.28 -29.27
CA LEU A 11 -14.89 -6.49 -28.84
C LEU A 11 -14.43 -5.39 -27.86
N ILE A 12 -14.87 -4.15 -28.05
CA ILE A 12 -14.60 -3.02 -27.14
C ILE A 12 -15.41 -3.15 -25.83
N GLU A 13 -16.67 -3.58 -25.89
CA GLU A 13 -17.47 -3.89 -24.69
C GLU A 13 -16.84 -5.00 -23.85
N GLU A 14 -16.42 -6.09 -24.48
CA GLU A 14 -15.74 -7.21 -23.81
C GLU A 14 -14.40 -6.74 -23.19
N LEU A 15 -13.63 -5.91 -23.90
CA LEU A 15 -12.40 -5.31 -23.38
C LEU A 15 -12.66 -4.41 -22.17
N HIS A 16 -13.69 -3.57 -22.24
CA HIS A 16 -14.09 -2.68 -21.15
C HIS A 16 -14.49 -3.48 -19.91
N GLN A 17 -15.39 -4.47 -20.06
CA GLN A 17 -15.84 -5.31 -18.95
C GLN A 17 -14.68 -6.09 -18.31
N LYS A 18 -13.80 -6.65 -19.13
CA LYS A 18 -12.62 -7.39 -18.63
C LYS A 18 -11.64 -6.46 -17.91
N SER A 19 -11.39 -5.28 -18.47
CA SER A 19 -10.57 -4.25 -17.85
C SER A 19 -11.15 -3.82 -16.50
N GLU A 20 -12.45 -3.57 -16.42
CA GLU A 20 -13.12 -3.18 -15.18
C GLU A 20 -13.06 -4.31 -14.11
N SER A 21 -13.25 -5.56 -14.52
CA SER A 21 -13.10 -6.73 -13.62
C SER A 21 -11.70 -6.81 -13.04
N HIS A 22 -10.66 -6.73 -13.86
CA HIS A 22 -9.28 -6.79 -13.39
C HIS A 22 -8.92 -5.60 -12.50
N HIS A 23 -9.39 -4.39 -12.83
CA HIS A 23 -9.17 -3.23 -11.97
C HIS A 23 -9.81 -3.40 -10.58
N LYS A 24 -11.03 -3.96 -10.51
CA LYS A 24 -11.69 -4.25 -9.23
C LYS A 24 -10.95 -5.31 -8.42
N GLU A 25 -10.52 -6.39 -9.07
CA GLU A 25 -9.72 -7.46 -8.44
C GLU A 25 -8.42 -6.91 -7.87
N ILE A 26 -7.65 -6.17 -8.68
CA ILE A 26 -6.39 -5.54 -8.26
C ILE A 26 -6.64 -4.54 -7.14
N SER A 27 -7.68 -3.72 -7.23
CA SER A 27 -7.99 -2.73 -6.19
C SER A 27 -8.31 -3.40 -4.86
N LYS A 28 -9.06 -4.51 -4.89
CA LYS A 28 -9.37 -5.30 -3.70
C LYS A 28 -8.12 -5.94 -3.11
N GLU A 29 -7.28 -6.56 -3.93
CA GLU A 29 -6.03 -7.18 -3.47
C GLU A 29 -5.11 -6.14 -2.82
N ILE A 30 -5.02 -4.93 -3.40
CA ILE A 30 -4.27 -3.82 -2.80
C ILE A 30 -4.88 -3.39 -1.46
N GLU A 31 -6.20 -3.35 -1.33
CA GLU A 31 -6.88 -3.00 -0.08
C GLU A 31 -6.60 -4.04 1.02
N ASP A 32 -6.77 -5.33 0.70
CA ASP A 32 -6.53 -6.44 1.63
C ASP A 32 -5.06 -6.42 2.11
N LEU A 33 -4.10 -6.28 1.19
CA LEU A 33 -2.66 -6.20 1.52
C LEU A 33 -2.31 -4.96 2.36
N LEU A 34 -2.98 -3.83 2.13
CA LEU A 34 -2.77 -2.60 2.90
C LEU A 34 -3.34 -2.72 4.32
N GLU A 35 -4.45 -3.43 4.49
CA GLU A 35 -5.03 -3.72 5.80
C GLU A 35 -4.10 -4.61 6.61
N ASP A 36 -3.65 -5.73 6.03
CA ASP A 36 -2.68 -6.64 6.65
C ASP A 36 -1.41 -5.90 7.08
N LEU A 37 -0.82 -5.13 6.17
CA LEU A 37 0.40 -4.37 6.44
C LEU A 37 0.22 -3.28 7.51
N THR A 38 -0.97 -2.67 7.57
CA THR A 38 -1.28 -1.68 8.61
C THR A 38 -1.40 -2.35 9.97
N THR A 39 -2.10 -3.49 10.05
CA THR A 39 -2.24 -4.28 11.27
C THR A 39 -0.88 -4.74 11.80
N GLU A 40 -0.03 -5.33 10.94
CA GLU A 40 1.33 -5.74 11.33
C GLU A 40 2.19 -4.57 11.81
N TYR A 41 2.04 -3.39 11.20
CA TYR A 41 2.76 -2.19 11.62
C TYR A 41 2.31 -1.72 13.02
N ASP A 42 1.00 -1.73 13.27
CA ASP A 42 0.42 -1.30 14.55
C ASP A 42 0.80 -2.27 15.68
N GLU A 43 0.76 -3.58 15.44
CA GLU A 43 1.26 -4.59 16.39
C GLU A 43 2.76 -4.39 16.70
N ASN A 44 3.59 -4.19 15.67
CA ASN A 44 5.01 -3.90 15.85
C ASN A 44 5.24 -2.58 16.61
N GLN A 45 4.32 -1.62 16.53
CA GLN A 45 4.44 -0.37 17.25
C GLN A 45 4.27 -0.53 18.76
N GLU A 46 3.40 -1.43 19.21
CA GLU A 46 3.25 -1.79 20.62
C GLU A 46 4.52 -2.45 21.15
N VAL A 47 5.02 -3.48 20.44
CA VAL A 47 6.26 -4.20 20.80
C VAL A 47 7.46 -3.27 20.91
N VAL A 48 7.61 -2.31 20.00
CA VAL A 48 8.71 -1.33 20.05
C VAL A 48 8.58 -0.40 21.26
N SER A 49 7.36 -0.06 21.67
CA SER A 49 7.12 0.77 22.86
C SER A 49 7.49 0.00 24.13
N GLU A 50 7.05 -1.25 24.25
CA GLU A 50 7.42 -2.14 25.36
C GLU A 50 8.93 -2.37 25.43
N PHE A 51 9.56 -2.65 24.29
CA PHE A 51 11.02 -2.80 24.19
C PHE A 51 11.75 -1.54 24.64
N SER A 52 11.26 -0.35 24.27
CA SER A 52 11.88 0.91 24.67
C SER A 52 11.85 1.09 26.19
N TYR A 53 10.72 0.79 26.83
CA TYR A 53 10.59 0.83 28.28
C TYR A 53 11.54 -0.17 28.96
N PHE A 54 11.59 -1.40 28.46
CA PHE A 54 12.49 -2.44 28.96
C PHE A 54 13.97 -2.04 28.85
N VAL A 55 14.36 -1.40 27.75
CA VAL A 55 15.72 -0.88 27.56
C VAL A 55 16.05 0.21 28.57
N GLU A 56 15.13 1.15 28.84
CA GLU A 56 15.32 2.19 29.85
C GLU A 56 15.53 1.59 31.25
N GLU A 57 14.77 0.57 31.63
CA GLU A 57 14.97 -0.14 32.89
C GLU A 57 16.33 -0.84 32.96
N LEU A 58 16.75 -1.50 31.88
CA LEU A 58 18.01 -2.23 31.79
C LEU A 58 19.23 -1.31 31.82
N GLN A 59 19.16 -0.13 31.21
CA GLN A 59 20.27 0.81 31.17
C GLN A 59 20.80 1.17 32.57
N THR A 60 19.92 1.20 33.57
CA THR A 60 20.32 1.49 34.97
C THR A 60 21.10 0.36 35.65
N LYS A 61 21.08 -0.84 35.07
CA LYS A 61 21.67 -2.08 35.63
C LYS A 61 22.89 -2.57 34.85
N LEU A 62 23.18 -1.94 33.71
CA LEU A 62 24.24 -2.35 32.79
C LEU A 62 25.54 -1.57 33.03
N SER A 63 26.65 -2.14 32.56
CA SER A 63 27.89 -1.40 32.43
C SER A 63 27.73 -0.25 31.43
N PRO A 64 28.51 0.84 31.53
CA PRO A 64 28.42 1.95 30.58
C PRO A 64 28.63 1.52 29.12
N GLU A 65 29.54 0.58 28.86
CA GLU A 65 29.78 0.03 27.52
C GLU A 65 28.59 -0.78 26.99
N ASP A 66 27.98 -1.62 27.83
CA ASP A 66 26.83 -2.42 27.42
C ASP A 66 25.57 -1.57 27.25
N ALA A 67 25.38 -0.55 28.09
CA ALA A 67 24.31 0.43 27.96
C ALA A 67 24.43 1.20 26.63
N GLN A 68 25.64 1.62 26.27
CA GLN A 68 25.93 2.29 24.99
C GLN A 68 25.61 1.37 23.80
N ARG A 69 26.05 0.10 23.84
CA ARG A 69 25.76 -0.90 22.80
C ARG A 69 24.26 -1.15 22.64
N LEU A 70 23.52 -1.23 23.75
CA LEU A 70 22.08 -1.41 23.75
C LEU A 70 21.36 -0.20 23.15
N GLN A 71 21.83 1.01 23.45
CA GLN A 71 21.28 2.25 22.90
C GLN A 71 21.51 2.36 21.39
N ASP A 72 22.72 2.03 20.92
CA ASP A 72 23.05 1.96 19.50
C ASP A 72 22.17 0.95 18.75
N PHE A 73 21.96 -0.23 19.33
CA PHE A 73 21.10 -1.26 18.76
C PHE A 73 19.63 -0.79 18.68
N THR A 74 19.12 -0.19 19.75
CA THR A 74 17.76 0.39 19.80
C THR A 74 17.58 1.48 18.73
N SER A 75 18.60 2.31 18.51
CA SER A 75 18.58 3.34 17.46
C SER A 75 18.48 2.75 16.06
N ARG A 76 19.16 1.62 15.80
CA ARG A 76 19.13 0.92 14.51
C ARG A 76 17.77 0.24 14.28
N LEU A 77 17.21 -0.40 15.29
CA LEU A 77 15.84 -0.96 15.26
C LEU A 77 14.80 0.12 14.94
N THR A 78 14.91 1.28 15.56
CA THR A 78 14.01 2.43 15.29
C THR A 78 14.11 2.89 13.83
N LYS A 79 15.30 2.84 13.21
CA LYS A 79 15.47 3.16 11.78
C LYS A 79 14.78 2.14 10.87
N VAL A 80 14.83 0.85 11.21
CA VAL A 80 14.12 -0.22 10.48
C VAL A 80 12.61 0.02 10.52
N LYS A 81 12.05 0.35 11.69
CA LYS A 81 10.63 0.73 11.83
C LYS A 81 10.25 1.90 10.92
N ARG A 82 11.08 2.95 10.84
CA ARG A 82 10.84 4.09 9.94
C ARG A 82 10.86 3.69 8.46
N CYS A 83 11.71 2.73 8.08
CA CYS A 83 11.73 2.19 6.72
C CYS A 83 10.40 1.49 6.40
N ALA A 84 9.93 0.63 7.31
CA ALA A 84 8.65 -0.06 7.16
C ALA A 84 7.49 0.94 7.01
N LYS A 85 7.41 1.96 7.87
CA LYS A 85 6.40 3.03 7.78
C LYS A 85 6.37 3.70 6.40
N LYS A 86 7.54 4.07 5.86
CA LYS A 86 7.65 4.66 4.52
C LYS A 86 7.16 3.70 3.43
N GLY A 87 7.42 2.40 3.58
CA GLY A 87 6.89 1.37 2.69
C GLY A 87 5.36 1.35 2.69
N VAL A 88 4.73 1.35 3.87
CA VAL A 88 3.26 1.42 4.00
C VAL A 88 2.71 2.68 3.34
N GLU A 89 3.32 3.84 3.60
CA GLU A 89 2.91 5.12 3.00
C GLU A 89 3.03 5.10 1.47
N ALA A 90 4.13 4.57 0.92
CA ALA A 90 4.31 4.43 -0.52
C ALA A 90 3.25 3.51 -1.15
N MET A 91 2.93 2.39 -0.50
CA MET A 91 1.87 1.48 -0.97
C MET A 91 0.49 2.16 -0.95
N ARG A 92 0.19 2.98 0.06
CA ARG A 92 -1.06 3.76 0.12
C ARG A 92 -1.17 4.77 -1.03
N GLU A 93 -0.08 5.43 -1.40
CA GLU A 93 -0.06 6.33 -2.55
C GLU A 93 -0.26 5.57 -3.87
N LEU A 94 0.42 4.44 -4.06
CA LEU A 94 0.22 3.59 -5.25
C LEU A 94 -1.23 3.12 -5.38
N ALA A 95 -1.87 2.74 -4.27
CA ALA A 95 -3.28 2.36 -4.24
C ALA A 95 -4.21 3.51 -4.68
N ARG A 96 -3.91 4.73 -4.24
CA ARG A 96 -4.67 5.93 -4.64
C ARG A 96 -4.52 6.22 -6.12
N ASP A 97 -3.29 6.14 -6.63
CA ASP A 97 -3.00 6.34 -8.05
C ASP A 97 -3.71 5.29 -8.91
N GLN A 98 -3.70 4.01 -8.49
CA GLN A 98 -4.41 2.94 -9.17
C GLN A 98 -5.92 3.19 -9.25
N ARG A 99 -6.56 3.62 -8.16
CA ARG A 99 -7.99 4.00 -8.15
C ARG A 99 -8.28 5.17 -9.08
N LYS A 100 -7.39 6.17 -9.11
CA LYS A 100 -7.52 7.33 -9.99
C LYS A 100 -7.46 6.90 -11.46
N ILE A 101 -6.44 6.15 -11.84
CA ILE A 101 -6.26 5.64 -13.21
C ILE A 101 -7.46 4.80 -13.63
N SER A 102 -7.89 3.87 -12.78
CA SER A 102 -9.05 3.02 -13.07
C SER A 102 -10.32 3.84 -13.35
N ARG A 103 -10.54 4.92 -12.59
CA ARG A 103 -11.67 5.82 -12.80
C ARG A 103 -11.55 6.61 -14.11
N GLU A 104 -10.37 7.13 -14.42
CA GLU A 104 -10.10 7.85 -15.67
C GLU A 104 -10.32 6.93 -16.88
N THR A 105 -9.78 5.71 -16.85
CA THR A 105 -10.01 4.69 -17.89
C THR A 105 -11.49 4.36 -18.06
N SER A 106 -12.27 4.25 -16.97
CA SER A 106 -13.71 4.02 -17.06
C SER A 106 -14.45 5.19 -17.71
N LEU A 107 -14.07 6.43 -17.41
CA LEU A 107 -14.62 7.63 -18.04
C LEU A 107 -14.29 7.69 -19.54
N GLU A 108 -13.07 7.35 -19.94
CA GLU A 108 -12.67 7.27 -21.35
C GLU A 108 -13.52 6.26 -22.13
N TYR A 109 -13.81 5.09 -21.53
CA TYR A 109 -14.75 4.14 -22.13
C TYR A 109 -16.17 4.72 -22.25
N GLN A 110 -16.68 5.39 -21.21
CA GLN A 110 -18.00 6.04 -21.28
C GLN A 110 -18.05 7.11 -22.36
N GLU A 111 -17.06 7.99 -22.43
CA GLU A 111 -16.96 9.00 -23.49
C GLU A 111 -16.93 8.36 -24.88
N TYR A 112 -16.20 7.25 -25.05
CA TYR A 112 -16.22 6.50 -26.30
C TYR A 112 -17.62 5.99 -26.68
N TYR A 113 -18.42 5.54 -25.70
CA TYR A 113 -19.80 5.09 -25.93
C TYR A 113 -20.79 6.24 -26.17
N TYR A 114 -20.60 7.40 -25.53
CA TYR A 114 -21.57 8.52 -25.51
C TYR A 114 -21.23 9.71 -26.42
N MET A 115 -20.00 9.85 -26.93
CA MET A 115 -19.62 10.85 -27.95
C MET A 115 -19.86 10.37 -29.39
N ARG A 116 -20.73 9.37 -29.59
CA ARG A 116 -21.14 8.86 -30.91
C ARG A 116 -22.65 8.82 -31.11
#